data_AF-A0AAN8UF17-F1
#
_entry.id   AF-A0AAN8UF17-F1
#
_cell.length_a   1.000
_cell.length_b   1.000
_cell.length_c   1.000
_cell.angle_alpha   90.00
_cell.angle_beta   90.00
_cell.angle_gamma   90.00
#
_symmetry.space_group_name_H-M   'P 1'
#
loop_
_entity.id
_entity.type
_entity.pdbx_description
1 polymer ?
#
loop_
_entity_poly.entity_id
_entity_poly.type
_entity_poly.pdbx_seq_one_letter_code
_entity_poly.pdbx_strand_id
1 'polypeptide(L)'
;MLEDKGWEDPRSVNSPRRILSFSKNRKATVFFPDPDDRDSGFGVSGDQGPKTSEVYGFVGSITTVVATVLFLVWAYLPEHWLHSLGIVYYPSRYWALAAPAYAMMTIALAVGFYIGLNFLATPPPTSFSMIYDEFTREPLHNVPSTDNDEQPIEPISDIRIDQINDLMFNPR
;
A
#
# COMPACT_ATOMS: atom_id res chain seq x y z
N MET A 1 -1.65 -35.48 56.05
CA MET A 1 -2.97 -36.08 55.77
C MET A 1 -3.96 -34.96 56.09
N LEU A 2 -4.55 -34.20 55.17
CA LEU A 2 -4.89 -34.40 53.76
C LEU A 2 -4.68 -33.09 52.97
N GLU A 3 -4.63 -33.24 51.65
CA GLU A 3 -4.41 -32.20 50.64
C GLU A 3 -5.52 -31.15 50.62
N ASP A 4 -5.18 -29.88 50.43
CA ASP A 4 -6.14 -28.91 49.90
C ASP A 4 -5.65 -28.40 48.54
N LYS A 5 -6.52 -28.65 47.57
CA LYS A 5 -6.31 -28.53 46.13
C LYS A 5 -6.52 -27.11 45.67
N GLY A 6 -5.64 -26.72 44.75
CA GLY A 6 -5.87 -25.86 43.58
C GLY A 6 -7.15 -25.03 43.54
N TRP A 7 -6.95 -23.71 43.59
CA TRP A 7 -7.80 -22.78 42.86
C TRP A 7 -6.90 -22.01 41.89
N GLU A 8 -6.67 -22.61 40.73
CA GLU A 8 -6.32 -21.84 39.55
C GLU A 8 -7.60 -21.16 39.07
N ASP A 9 -7.60 -19.84 39.03
CA ASP A 9 -8.65 -19.03 38.42
C ASP A 9 -8.68 -19.29 36.90
N PRO A 10 -9.72 -19.94 36.33
CA PRO A 10 -9.87 -20.07 34.90
C PRO A 10 -10.87 -19.01 34.45
N ARG A 11 -10.47 -17.74 34.41
CA ARG A 11 -11.32 -16.68 33.82
C ARG A 11 -10.59 -15.35 33.54
N SER A 12 -9.40 -15.42 32.92
CA SER A 12 -8.81 -14.26 32.24
C SER A 12 -8.76 -14.50 30.73
N VAL A 13 -9.95 -14.50 30.11
CA VAL A 13 -10.10 -14.50 28.66
C VAL A 13 -10.85 -13.24 28.24
N ASN A 14 -10.30 -12.59 27.20
CA ASN A 14 -10.80 -11.43 26.46
C ASN A 14 -10.52 -10.03 27.04
N SER A 15 -9.25 -9.61 26.92
CA SER A 15 -8.92 -8.18 26.79
C SER A 15 -8.55 -7.86 25.33
N PRO A 16 -9.37 -7.08 24.58
CA PRO A 16 -9.17 -6.80 23.15
C PRO A 16 -8.07 -5.78 22.81
N ARG A 17 -7.16 -5.45 23.73
CA ARG A 17 -6.14 -4.39 23.52
C ARG A 17 -4.74 -4.79 23.97
N ARG A 18 -4.28 -5.99 23.59
CA ARG A 18 -2.88 -6.39 23.76
C ARG A 18 -2.10 -6.16 22.46
N ILE A 19 -1.71 -4.91 22.26
CA ILE A 19 -0.85 -4.47 21.16
C ILE A 19 0.48 -5.23 21.28
N LEU A 20 0.84 -5.91 20.20
CA LEU A 20 2.03 -6.76 20.04
C LEU A 20 3.32 -5.93 20.16
N SER A 21 3.87 -5.88 21.38
CA SER A 21 5.27 -5.52 21.60
C SER A 21 6.16 -6.71 21.23
N PHE A 22 6.44 -6.90 19.95
CA PHE A 22 7.48 -7.83 19.50
C PHE A 22 8.85 -7.13 19.46
N SER A 23 9.61 -7.39 20.52
CA SER A 23 11.07 -7.41 20.65
C SER A 23 11.89 -7.09 19.38
N LYS A 24 12.32 -5.82 19.26
CA LYS A 24 13.45 -5.41 18.41
C LYS A 24 14.74 -5.64 19.18
N ASN A 25 15.25 -6.87 19.14
CA ASN A 25 16.61 -7.21 19.56
C ASN A 25 17.24 -8.22 18.61
N ARG A 26 17.81 -7.72 17.52
CA ARG A 26 18.95 -8.35 16.85
C ARG A 26 19.99 -7.31 16.52
N LYS A 27 20.89 -7.13 17.49
CA LYS A 27 22.19 -6.52 17.35
C LYS A 27 23.07 -7.55 16.64
N ALA A 28 23.31 -7.37 15.34
CA ALA A 28 24.31 -8.12 14.60
C ALA A 28 25.33 -7.12 14.07
N THR A 29 26.45 -7.04 14.80
CA THR A 29 27.68 -6.36 14.44
C THR A 29 28.30 -7.06 13.22
N VAL A 30 28.46 -6.35 12.10
CA VAL A 30 29.47 -6.68 11.08
C VAL A 30 30.15 -5.38 10.63
N PHE A 31 31.47 -5.38 10.70
CA PHE A 31 32.40 -4.29 10.42
C PHE A 31 32.67 -4.17 8.90
N PHE A 32 32.37 -2.99 8.30
CA PHE A 32 33.04 -2.20 7.23
C PHE A 32 33.38 -2.83 5.84
N PRO A 33 33.38 -2.08 4.70
CA PRO A 33 33.93 -0.72 4.54
C PRO A 33 33.05 0.33 3.81
N ASP A 34 33.37 1.58 4.12
CA ASP A 34 32.97 2.83 3.45
C ASP A 34 33.69 2.98 2.09
N PRO A 35 32.95 3.30 1.02
CA PRO A 35 33.47 4.25 0.04
C PRO A 35 32.40 5.25 -0.44
N ASP A 36 32.65 6.54 -0.18
CA ASP A 36 32.26 7.72 -0.96
C ASP A 36 30.77 7.95 -1.27
N ASP A 37 30.12 8.65 -0.34
CA ASP A 37 28.86 9.39 -0.56
C ASP A 37 29.04 10.51 -1.60
N ARG A 38 28.85 10.20 -2.88
CA ARG A 38 28.48 11.17 -3.92
C ARG A 38 27.53 10.57 -4.96
N ASP A 39 26.32 10.24 -4.53
CA ASP A 39 25.18 10.19 -5.47
C ASP A 39 24.14 11.24 -5.08
N SER A 40 24.23 12.33 -5.84
CA SER A 40 23.26 13.40 -5.94
C SER A 40 21.91 12.85 -6.44
N GLY A 41 20.87 13.11 -5.63
CA GLY A 41 19.53 13.38 -6.13
C GLY A 41 18.60 12.18 -6.24
N PHE A 42 17.95 11.81 -5.14
CA PHE A 42 16.49 11.76 -4.98
C PHE A 42 16.18 11.21 -3.57
N GLY A 43 16.35 12.05 -2.54
CA GLY A 43 16.11 11.67 -1.16
C GLY A 43 14.62 11.72 -0.82
N VAL A 44 13.94 10.56 -0.88
CA VAL A 44 12.69 10.33 -0.14
C VAL A 44 12.96 9.25 0.90
N SER A 45 13.23 9.70 2.13
CA SER A 45 13.05 9.02 3.43
C SER A 45 13.74 9.93 4.45
N GLY A 46 13.13 10.51 5.47
CA GLY A 46 11.93 10.12 6.19
C GLY A 46 12.28 10.16 7.67
N ASP A 47 12.42 11.35 8.27
CA ASP A 47 12.30 11.56 9.73
C ASP A 47 12.31 13.04 10.16
N GLN A 48 11.37 13.86 9.67
CA GLN A 48 11.16 15.20 10.25
C GLN A 48 9.67 15.44 10.53
N GLY A 49 9.40 15.89 11.75
CA GLY A 49 8.08 16.04 12.36
C GLY A 49 7.09 16.97 11.63
N PRO A 50 5.90 17.20 12.22
CA PRO A 50 4.62 17.42 11.51
C PRO A 50 4.42 18.65 10.61
N LYS A 51 5.46 19.33 10.09
CA LYS A 51 5.29 20.59 9.31
C LYS A 51 6.28 20.76 8.15
N THR A 52 7.25 19.87 7.98
CA THR A 52 8.28 20.06 6.95
C THR A 52 7.81 19.67 5.55
N SER A 53 6.87 18.73 5.44
CA SER A 53 6.34 18.23 4.15
C SER A 53 5.66 19.31 3.31
N GLU A 54 4.92 20.24 3.93
CA GLU A 54 4.22 21.32 3.22
C GLU A 54 5.19 22.32 2.57
N VAL A 55 6.28 22.65 3.27
CA VAL A 55 7.30 23.58 2.77
C VAL A 55 8.05 22.96 1.59
N TYR A 56 8.42 21.68 1.67
CA TYR A 56 9.07 20.99 0.55
C TYR A 56 8.14 20.85 -0.66
N GLY A 57 6.85 20.58 -0.43
CA GLY A 57 5.84 20.57 -1.49
C GLY A 57 5.72 21.92 -2.20
N PHE A 58 5.70 23.02 -1.44
CA PHE A 58 5.65 24.37 -2.00
C PHE A 58 6.90 24.71 -2.82
N VAL A 59 8.09 24.49 -2.26
CA VAL A 59 9.35 24.75 -2.97
C VAL A 59 9.47 23.85 -4.20
N GLY A 60 9.09 22.58 -4.08
CA GLY A 60 9.03 21.64 -5.18
C GLY A 60 8.09 22.11 -6.29
N SER A 61 6.89 22.60 -5.94
CA SER A 61 5.91 23.09 -6.92
C SER A 61 6.40 24.32 -7.71
N ILE A 62 7.07 25.26 -7.04
CA ILE A 62 7.65 26.43 -7.73
C ILE A 62 8.80 25.98 -8.63
N THR A 63 9.66 25.10 -8.11
CA THR A 63 10.81 24.58 -8.85
C THR A 63 10.37 23.81 -10.10
N THR A 64 9.33 22.97 -9.99
CA THR A 64 8.80 22.23 -11.14
C THR A 64 8.18 23.19 -12.15
N VAL A 65 7.38 24.17 -11.74
CA VAL A 65 6.81 25.17 -12.66
C VAL A 65 7.91 25.92 -13.41
N VAL A 66 8.93 26.43 -12.70
CA VAL A 66 10.05 27.16 -13.32
C VAL A 66 10.83 26.25 -14.26
N ALA A 67 11.15 25.03 -13.84
CA ALA A 67 11.85 24.06 -14.67
C ALA A 67 11.04 23.68 -15.92
N THR A 68 9.72 23.52 -15.80
CA THR A 68 8.83 23.25 -16.94
C THR A 68 8.81 24.43 -17.91
N VAL A 69 8.72 25.67 -17.43
CA VAL A 69 8.78 26.85 -18.31
C VAL A 69 10.13 26.90 -19.04
N LEU A 70 11.25 26.72 -18.34
CA LEU A 70 12.57 26.68 -18.98
C LEU A 70 12.70 25.54 -19.99
N PHE A 71 12.15 24.37 -19.68
CA PHE A 71 12.11 23.22 -20.59
C PHE A 71 11.29 23.51 -21.84
N LEU A 72 10.12 24.13 -21.72
CA LEU A 72 9.28 24.52 -22.85
C LEU A 72 9.97 25.59 -23.70
N VAL A 73 10.57 26.60 -23.06
CA VAL A 73 11.34 27.63 -23.77
C VAL A 73 12.46 26.97 -24.57
N TRP A 74 13.24 26.07 -23.97
CA TRP A 74 14.29 25.33 -24.66
C TRP A 74 13.76 24.43 -25.80
N ALA A 75 12.65 23.73 -25.58
CA ALA A 75 12.08 22.79 -26.55
C ALA A 75 11.47 23.50 -27.79
N TYR A 76 10.84 24.66 -27.60
CA TYR A 76 10.07 25.34 -28.64
C TYR A 76 10.75 26.59 -29.24
N LEU A 77 11.73 27.24 -28.58
CA LEU A 77 12.39 28.41 -29.18
C LEU A 77 13.24 28.02 -30.39
N PRO A 78 13.24 28.80 -31.48
CA PRO A 78 14.09 28.55 -32.64
C PRO A 78 15.58 28.85 -32.34
N GLU A 79 16.48 28.16 -33.04
CA GLU A 79 17.92 28.08 -32.73
C GLU A 79 18.62 29.44 -32.68
N HIS A 80 18.19 30.40 -33.50
CA HIS A 80 18.79 31.73 -33.57
C HIS A 80 18.64 32.53 -32.26
N TRP A 81 17.56 32.31 -31.48
CA TRP A 81 17.40 32.95 -30.18
C TRP A 81 18.27 32.29 -29.11
N LEU A 82 18.38 30.96 -29.11
CA LEU A 82 19.26 30.25 -28.19
C LEU A 82 20.73 30.62 -28.41
N HIS A 83 21.14 30.77 -29.67
CA HIS A 83 22.49 31.19 -30.01
C HIS A 83 22.76 32.64 -29.57
N SER A 84 21.75 33.53 -29.66
CA SER A 84 21.83 34.89 -29.12
C SER A 84 21.89 34.94 -27.59
N LEU A 85 21.39 33.92 -26.89
CA LEU A 85 21.49 33.76 -25.43
C LEU A 85 22.83 33.13 -24.99
N GLY A 86 23.73 32.80 -25.93
CA GLY A 86 25.03 32.19 -25.64
C GLY A 86 24.98 30.68 -25.37
N ILE A 87 23.84 30.02 -25.61
CA ILE A 87 23.68 28.57 -25.41
C ILE A 87 24.05 27.84 -26.70
N VAL A 88 25.34 27.54 -26.86
CA VAL A 88 25.89 26.89 -28.07
C VAL A 88 25.83 25.36 -27.98
N TYR A 89 25.87 24.79 -26.77
CA TYR A 89 25.84 23.35 -26.56
C TYR A 89 24.61 22.92 -25.76
N TYR A 90 23.68 22.25 -26.42
CA TYR A 90 22.50 21.65 -25.80
C TYR A 90 22.22 20.28 -26.44
N PRO A 91 21.62 19.32 -25.71
CA PRO A 91 21.29 18.02 -26.26
C PRO A 91 20.31 18.14 -27.43
N SER A 92 20.23 17.11 -28.29
CA SER A 92 19.32 17.15 -29.44
C SER A 92 17.87 17.40 -29.01
N ARG A 93 17.15 18.27 -29.73
CA ARG A 93 15.74 18.61 -29.43
C ARG A 93 14.81 17.40 -29.44
N TYR A 94 15.21 16.31 -30.09
CA TYR A 94 14.51 15.02 -30.04
C TYR A 94 14.20 14.57 -28.61
N TRP A 95 15.10 14.86 -27.66
CA TRP A 95 14.89 14.52 -26.25
C TRP A 95 13.68 15.21 -25.62
N ALA A 96 13.26 16.38 -26.14
CA ALA A 96 12.06 17.05 -25.65
C ALA A 96 10.78 16.21 -25.87
N LEU A 97 10.76 15.39 -26.92
CA LEU A 97 9.67 14.45 -27.22
C LEU A 97 9.96 13.07 -26.63
N ALA A 98 11.20 12.60 -26.73
CA ALA A 98 11.57 11.27 -26.29
C ALA A 98 11.40 11.09 -24.78
N ALA A 99 11.83 12.06 -23.97
CA ALA A 99 11.73 11.98 -22.50
C ALA A 99 10.28 11.78 -22.01
N PRO A 100 9.28 12.62 -22.37
CA PRO A 100 7.90 12.40 -21.96
C PRO A 100 7.30 11.12 -22.55
N ALA A 101 7.66 10.74 -23.78
CA ALA A 101 7.19 9.49 -24.38
C ALA A 101 7.70 8.25 -23.61
N TYR A 102 8.98 8.21 -23.26
CA TYR A 102 9.55 7.14 -22.44
C TYR A 102 8.96 7.15 -21.04
N ALA A 103 8.75 8.31 -20.41
CA ALA A 103 8.12 8.39 -19.10
C ALA A 103 6.71 7.76 -19.11
N MET A 104 5.88 8.10 -20.11
CA MET A 104 4.55 7.51 -20.27
C MET A 104 4.62 6.00 -20.49
N MET A 105 5.56 5.53 -21.32
CA MET A 105 5.76 4.10 -21.56
C MET A 105 6.22 3.37 -20.29
N THR A 106 7.15 3.95 -19.52
CA THR A 106 7.61 3.41 -18.24
C THR A 106 6.46 3.33 -17.23
N ILE A 107 5.60 4.34 -17.13
CA ILE A 107 4.42 4.31 -16.25
C ILE A 107 3.47 3.19 -16.67
N ALA A 108 3.16 3.07 -17.96
CA ALA A 108 2.28 2.02 -18.48
C ALA A 108 2.87 0.61 -18.20
N LEU A 109 4.16 0.43 -18.44
CA LEU A 109 4.88 -0.80 -18.12
C LEU A 109 4.89 -1.09 -16.62
N ALA A 110 5.12 -0.09 -15.77
CA ALA A 110 5.12 -0.24 -14.32
C ALA A 110 3.75 -0.68 -13.80
N VAL A 111 2.67 -0.08 -14.30
CA VAL A 111 1.29 -0.50 -13.96
C VAL A 111 1.01 -1.91 -14.45
N GLY A 112 1.36 -2.22 -15.71
CA GLY A 112 1.18 -3.56 -16.27
C GLY A 112 1.95 -4.63 -15.49
N PHE A 113 3.20 -4.34 -15.13
CA PHE A 113 4.03 -5.23 -14.33
C PHE A 113 3.49 -5.38 -12.90
N TYR A 114 3.06 -4.28 -12.28
CA TYR A 114 2.41 -4.33 -10.97
C TYR A 114 1.18 -5.23 -10.99
N ILE A 115 0.29 -5.07 -11.97
CA ILE A 115 -0.90 -5.93 -12.12
C ILE A 115 -0.47 -7.40 -12.31
N GLY A 116 0.49 -7.66 -13.20
CA GLY A 116 1.01 -9.02 -13.44
C GLY A 116 1.62 -9.67 -12.20
N LEU A 117 2.39 -8.91 -11.41
CA LEU A 117 2.93 -9.37 -10.14
C LEU A 117 1.85 -9.63 -9.10
N ASN A 118 0.81 -8.78 -9.04
CA ASN A 118 -0.33 -9.03 -8.15
C ASN A 118 -1.01 -10.34 -8.53
N PHE A 119 -1.30 -10.59 -9.81
CA PHE A 119 -1.87 -11.86 -10.25
C PHE A 119 -0.99 -13.08 -9.98
N LEU A 120 0.34 -12.92 -9.96
CA LEU A 120 1.26 -14.00 -9.61
C LEU A 120 1.33 -14.24 -8.09
N ALA A 121 1.18 -13.18 -7.30
CA ALA A 121 1.23 -13.23 -5.84
C ALA A 121 -0.11 -13.60 -5.19
N THR A 122 -1.25 -13.35 -5.86
CA THR A 122 -2.59 -13.70 -5.37
C THR A 122 -3.10 -15.00 -5.99
N PRO A 123 -4.04 -15.70 -5.33
CA PRO A 123 -4.79 -16.78 -5.96
C PRO A 123 -5.47 -16.32 -7.27
N PRO A 124 -5.89 -17.25 -8.15
CA PRO A 124 -6.63 -16.91 -9.36
C PRO A 124 -7.87 -16.05 -9.03
N PRO A 125 -8.25 -15.06 -9.86
CA PRO A 125 -9.39 -14.16 -9.61
C PRO A 125 -10.74 -14.88 -9.47
N THR A 126 -10.81 -16.14 -9.90
CA THR A 126 -11.98 -17.01 -9.76
C THR A 126 -12.00 -17.81 -8.46
N SER A 127 -10.99 -17.67 -7.60
CA SER A 127 -10.90 -18.43 -6.36
C SER A 127 -11.80 -17.83 -5.28
N PHE A 128 -12.68 -18.67 -4.71
CA PHE A 128 -13.51 -18.30 -3.56
C PHE A 128 -12.70 -17.91 -2.32
N SER A 129 -11.43 -18.32 -2.23
CA SER A 129 -10.53 -17.94 -1.13
C SER A 129 -10.26 -16.43 -1.06
N MET A 130 -10.56 -15.66 -2.11
CA MET A 130 -10.48 -14.20 -2.05
C MET A 130 -11.72 -13.53 -1.45
N ILE A 131 -12.80 -14.28 -1.25
CA ILE A 131 -14.04 -13.79 -0.65
C ILE A 131 -14.00 -13.94 0.88
N TYR A 132 -13.24 -14.91 1.38
CA TYR A 132 -13.17 -15.27 2.80
C TYR A 132 -11.80 -14.95 3.39
N ASP A 133 -11.79 -14.47 4.64
CA ASP A 133 -10.59 -14.27 5.43
C ASP A 133 -10.68 -15.03 6.77
N GLU A 134 -9.63 -14.91 7.60
CA GLU A 134 -9.60 -15.54 8.93
C GLU A 134 -10.67 -15.01 9.89
N PHE A 135 -11.23 -13.83 9.62
CA PHE A 135 -12.23 -13.19 10.47
C PHE A 135 -13.67 -13.45 10.02
N THR A 136 -13.87 -14.12 8.88
CA THR A 136 -15.19 -14.44 8.34
C THR A 136 -15.93 -15.42 9.26
N ARG A 137 -17.16 -15.06 9.65
CA ARG A 137 -17.98 -15.81 10.60
C ARG A 137 -19.09 -16.56 9.88
N GLU A 138 -18.99 -17.88 9.76
CA GLU A 138 -20.06 -18.70 9.18
C GLU A 138 -21.26 -18.84 10.13
N PRO A 139 -22.51 -18.86 9.63
CA PRO A 139 -23.69 -19.15 10.45
C PRO A 139 -23.61 -20.53 11.10
N LEU A 140 -23.99 -20.63 12.37
CA LEU A 140 -24.04 -21.90 13.10
C LEU A 140 -25.23 -22.76 12.62
N HIS A 141 -24.97 -23.72 11.73
CA HIS A 141 -26.01 -24.54 11.10
C HIS A 141 -26.69 -25.57 12.03
N ASN A 142 -26.10 -25.89 13.19
CA ASN A 142 -26.51 -27.05 14.00
C ASN A 142 -26.74 -26.71 15.49
N VAL A 143 -27.60 -25.74 15.79
CA VAL A 143 -28.17 -25.68 17.15
C VAL A 143 -29.23 -26.77 17.23
N PRO A 144 -29.11 -27.78 18.11
CA PRO A 144 -30.19 -28.73 18.31
C PRO A 144 -31.41 -27.93 18.75
N SER A 145 -32.48 -28.00 17.96
CA SER A 145 -33.79 -27.47 18.32
C SER A 145 -34.17 -28.11 19.65
N THR A 146 -33.95 -27.38 20.73
CA THR A 146 -34.43 -27.79 22.04
C THR A 146 -35.92 -27.52 21.99
N ASP A 147 -36.73 -28.52 22.31
CA ASP A 147 -38.21 -28.54 22.19
C ASP A 147 -38.93 -27.52 23.12
N ASN A 148 -38.20 -26.50 23.59
CA ASN A 148 -38.70 -25.38 24.35
C ASN A 148 -38.74 -24.16 23.43
N ASP A 149 -39.85 -23.44 23.45
CA ASP A 149 -40.17 -22.26 22.63
C ASP A 149 -39.23 -21.05 22.80
N GLU A 150 -38.11 -21.21 23.53
CA GLU A 150 -37.07 -20.22 23.78
C GLU A 150 -35.80 -20.57 22.99
N GLN A 151 -35.83 -20.32 21.68
CA GLN A 151 -34.63 -20.42 20.86
C GLN A 151 -33.69 -19.24 21.20
N PRO A 152 -32.43 -19.49 21.61
CA PRO A 152 -31.47 -18.41 21.87
C PRO A 152 -31.25 -17.58 20.62
N ILE A 153 -31.04 -16.27 20.80
CA ILE A 153 -30.65 -15.38 19.69
C ILE A 153 -29.34 -15.91 19.09
N GLU A 154 -29.34 -16.09 17.77
CA GLU A 154 -28.19 -16.59 17.04
C GLU A 154 -27.01 -15.59 17.14
N PRO A 155 -25.77 -16.08 17.32
CA PRO A 155 -24.61 -15.20 17.29
C PRO A 155 -24.44 -14.57 15.90
N ILE A 156 -23.92 -13.35 15.88
CA ILE A 156 -23.68 -12.62 14.63
C ILE A 156 -22.73 -13.41 13.70
N SER A 157 -23.18 -13.60 12.47
CA SER A 157 -22.47 -14.29 11.38
C SER A 157 -22.58 -13.49 10.09
N ASP A 158 -21.61 -13.68 9.19
CA ASP A 158 -21.57 -13.06 7.88
C ASP A 158 -22.50 -13.80 6.93
N ILE A 159 -23.29 -13.03 6.18
CA ILE A 159 -24.17 -13.57 5.14
C ILE A 159 -23.36 -13.66 3.86
N ARG A 160 -23.35 -14.84 3.22
CA ARG A 160 -22.59 -15.03 2.00
C ARG A 160 -23.19 -14.26 0.82
N ILE A 161 -22.33 -13.79 -0.08
CA ILE A 161 -22.74 -12.97 -1.22
C ILE A 161 -23.66 -13.72 -2.19
N ASP A 162 -23.55 -15.06 -2.29
CA ASP A 162 -24.46 -15.91 -3.08
C ASP A 162 -25.89 -15.82 -2.55
N GLN A 163 -26.06 -15.86 -1.22
CA GLN A 163 -27.38 -15.82 -0.58
C GLN A 163 -28.04 -14.45 -0.76
N ILE A 164 -27.30 -13.35 -0.58
CA ILE A 164 -27.83 -12.00 -0.79
C ILE A 164 -28.18 -11.80 -2.26
N ASN A 165 -27.34 -12.27 -3.18
CA ASN A 165 -27.58 -12.13 -4.61
C ASN A 165 -28.84 -12.88 -5.05
N ASP A 166 -29.06 -14.11 -4.57
CA ASP A 166 -30.30 -14.85 -4.86
C ASP A 166 -31.53 -14.17 -4.23
N LEU A 167 -31.42 -13.70 -2.99
CA LEU A 167 -32.50 -12.97 -2.31
C LEU A 167 -32.88 -11.66 -3.03
N MET A 168 -31.88 -10.92 -3.52
CA MET A 168 -32.08 -9.59 -4.11
C MET A 168 -32.51 -9.65 -5.57
N PHE A 169 -31.98 -10.58 -6.35
CA PHE A 169 -32.15 -10.60 -7.81
C PHE A 169 -32.98 -11.78 -8.32
N ASN A 170 -33.32 -12.75 -7.47
CA ASN A 170 -34.12 -13.91 -7.82
C ASN A 170 -35.36 -14.02 -6.90
N PRO A 171 -36.27 -13.03 -6.96
CA PRO A 171 -37.49 -13.08 -6.17
C PRO A 171 -38.30 -14.32 -6.58
N ARG A 172 -38.54 -15.21 -5.61
CA ARG A 172 -39.43 -16.36 -5.76
C ARG A 172 -40.86 -15.93 -6.04
#